data_AF-A0A7C6JN57-F1
#
_entry.id   AF-A0A7C6JN57-F1
#
_cell.length_a   1.000
_cell.length_b   1.000
_cell.length_c   1.000
_cell.angle_alpha   90.00
_cell.angle_beta   90.00
_cell.angle_gamma   90.00
#
_symmetry.space_group_name_H-M   'P 1'
#
loop_
_entity.id
_entity.type
_entity.pdbx_description
1 polymer ?
#
loop_
_entity_poly.entity_id
_entity_poly.type
_entity_poly.pdbx_seq_one_letter_code
_entity_poly.pdbx_strand_id
1 'polypeptide(L)'
;MRKKYFAYGSCVNVESFKGTLKNAECEADFHICGVGRLNGYRLAFTRRSTNWDGCVLDVIDSADDYVLGVVYDIPEEAVSALDRREGAPHCYRREDGFKIELGFEQVDVFTYTVVDKALKEFKPSADYFNLVYRGMVHRFPAEYVNKYLIDHCNDLGMRNKRIPETNLYHDNGSTGSHFIKDNPEFYYLIKQMALFFGDDNNRVETVQPTSEMFRLLVKCTEIAARCELDFGHRIPRGLYNCLASEFQRISGVKTARLPVA
;
A
#
# COMPACT_ATOMS: atom_id res chain seq x y z
N MET A 1 25.36 -4.05 2.44
CA MET A 1 24.25 -5.04 2.41
C MET A 1 22.94 -4.24 2.36
N ARG A 2 21.83 -4.77 1.81
CA ARG A 2 20.55 -4.04 1.78
C ARG A 2 19.52 -4.72 2.68
N LYS A 3 18.57 -3.94 3.20
CA LYS A 3 17.47 -4.40 4.05
C LYS A 3 16.13 -3.89 3.54
N LYS A 4 15.09 -4.71 3.70
CA LYS A 4 13.71 -4.31 3.41
C LYS A 4 13.04 -3.73 4.65
N TYR A 5 12.59 -2.49 4.55
CA TYR A 5 11.91 -1.76 5.60
C TYR A 5 10.44 -1.57 5.23
N PHE A 6 9.53 -1.94 6.13
CA PHE A 6 8.09 -1.70 5.97
C PHE A 6 7.64 -0.49 6.77
N ALA A 7 7.27 0.57 6.05
CA ALA A 7 6.76 1.81 6.61
C ALA A 7 5.23 1.86 6.52
N TYR A 8 4.56 2.00 7.66
CA TYR A 8 3.11 2.15 7.74
C TYR A 8 2.65 3.52 8.28
N GLY A 9 3.58 4.30 8.85
CA GLY A 9 3.32 5.61 9.45
C GLY A 9 3.87 6.77 8.63
N SER A 10 4.50 7.74 9.30
CA SER A 10 5.03 8.96 8.65
C SER A 10 6.07 8.69 7.54
N CYS A 11 6.78 7.56 7.58
CA CYS A 11 7.70 7.12 6.53
C CYS A 11 7.00 6.66 5.23
N VAL A 12 5.66 6.55 5.20
CA VAL A 12 4.90 6.37 3.95
C VAL A 12 4.99 7.63 3.07
N ASN A 13 5.19 8.81 3.68
CA ASN A 13 5.50 10.03 2.94
C ASN A 13 6.98 9.97 2.48
N VAL A 14 7.18 9.82 1.17
CA VAL A 14 8.51 9.63 0.56
C VAL A 14 9.43 10.82 0.79
N GLU A 15 8.92 12.05 0.79
CA GLU A 15 9.73 13.25 1.06
C GLU A 15 10.23 13.27 2.51
N SER A 16 9.35 12.95 3.46
CA SER A 16 9.72 12.80 4.87
C SER A 16 10.74 11.68 5.07
N PHE A 17 10.55 10.55 4.38
CA PHE A 17 11.48 9.43 4.41
C PHE A 17 12.85 9.81 3.86
N LYS A 18 12.91 10.46 2.68
CA LYS A 18 14.14 11.02 2.10
C LYS A 18 14.86 11.96 3.06
N GLY A 19 14.12 12.82 3.77
CA GLY A 19 14.70 13.70 4.78
C GLY A 19 15.40 12.95 5.93
N THR A 20 14.97 11.73 6.23
CA THR A 20 15.66 10.86 7.21
C THR A 20 16.90 10.24 6.65
N LEU A 21 16.83 9.71 5.43
CA LEU A 21 17.97 9.11 4.74
C LEU A 21 19.10 10.12 4.50
N LYS A 22 18.76 11.40 4.32
CA LYS A 22 19.77 12.48 4.23
C LYS A 22 20.69 12.54 5.46
N ASN A 23 20.21 12.17 6.65
CA ASN A 23 21.03 12.13 7.87
C ASN A 23 22.05 10.98 7.90
N ALA A 24 22.03 10.12 6.89
CA ALA A 24 22.99 9.06 6.63
C ALA A 24 23.53 9.12 5.18
N GLU A 25 23.41 10.28 4.51
CA GLU A 25 23.97 10.51 3.16
C GLU A 25 23.49 9.50 2.09
N CYS A 26 22.27 8.98 2.25
CA CYS A 26 21.68 7.95 1.40
C CYS A 26 20.31 8.34 0.84
N GLU A 27 19.99 9.64 0.75
CA GLU A 27 18.68 10.13 0.30
C GLU A 27 18.29 9.74 -1.14
N ALA A 28 19.27 9.33 -1.96
CA ALA A 28 19.05 8.82 -3.31
C ALA A 28 19.26 7.29 -3.43
N ASP A 29 19.79 6.65 -2.39
CA ASP A 29 20.11 5.21 -2.39
C ASP A 29 18.99 4.40 -1.74
N PHE A 30 17.78 4.47 -2.29
CA PHE A 30 16.70 3.57 -1.89
C PHE A 30 15.80 3.24 -3.07
N HIS A 31 15.11 2.11 -2.97
CA HIS A 31 14.11 1.70 -3.95
C HIS A 31 12.78 1.43 -3.26
N ILE A 32 11.68 1.85 -3.89
CA ILE A 32 10.33 1.50 -3.44
C ILE A 32 9.96 0.17 -4.11
N CYS A 33 9.94 -0.91 -3.35
CA CYS A 33 9.56 -2.23 -3.86
C CYS A 33 8.05 -2.32 -4.15
N GLY A 34 7.23 -1.52 -3.47
CA GLY A 34 5.79 -1.42 -3.67
C GLY A 34 5.02 -1.16 -2.38
N VAL A 35 3.72 -1.38 -2.45
CA VAL A 35 2.78 -1.37 -1.34
C VAL A 35 2.63 -2.79 -0.80
N GLY A 36 3.14 -3.00 0.40
CA GLY A 36 3.05 -4.26 1.11
C GLY A 36 1.79 -4.35 1.95
N ARG A 37 1.27 -5.56 2.14
CA ARG A 37 0.14 -5.87 3.02
C ARG A 37 0.59 -6.78 4.17
N LEU A 38 0.41 -6.30 5.39
CA LEU A 38 0.60 -7.05 6.63
C LEU A 38 -0.77 -7.52 7.15
N ASN A 39 -1.05 -8.82 7.08
CA ASN A 39 -2.32 -9.38 7.56
C ASN A 39 -2.25 -9.67 9.07
N GLY A 40 -3.40 -9.57 9.76
CA GLY A 40 -3.49 -9.86 11.19
C GLY A 40 -3.09 -8.70 12.10
N TYR A 41 -2.99 -7.49 11.54
CA TYR A 41 -2.62 -6.26 12.25
C TYR A 41 -3.52 -5.11 11.84
N ARG A 42 -3.65 -4.10 12.71
CA ARG A 42 -4.29 -2.82 12.40
C ARG A 42 -3.43 -1.63 12.81
N LEU A 43 -3.71 -0.48 12.18
CA LEU A 43 -3.16 0.80 12.61
C LEU A 43 -3.78 1.21 13.95
N ALA A 44 -2.95 1.76 14.84
CA ALA A 44 -3.37 2.27 16.13
C ALA A 44 -2.55 3.49 16.58
N PHE A 45 -3.10 4.30 17.48
CA PHE A 45 -2.46 5.49 18.05
C PHE A 45 -2.10 5.28 19.52
N THR A 46 -1.18 4.33 19.77
CA THR A 46 -0.84 3.82 21.11
C THR A 46 0.25 4.60 21.83
N ARG A 47 0.86 5.62 21.21
CA ARG A 47 1.94 6.39 21.83
C ARG A 47 1.80 7.89 21.57
N ARG A 48 1.91 8.70 22.62
CA ARG A 48 2.05 10.16 22.49
C ARG A 48 3.49 10.53 22.14
N SER A 49 3.66 11.36 21.12
CA SER A 49 4.94 11.95 20.74
C SER A 49 4.99 13.41 21.19
N THR A 50 6.08 13.79 21.86
CA THR A 50 6.38 15.18 22.19
C THR A 50 6.66 16.00 20.93
N ASN A 51 7.40 15.43 19.97
CA ASN A 51 7.79 16.12 18.74
C ASN A 51 6.60 16.44 17.83
N TRP A 52 5.53 15.63 17.90
CA TRP A 52 4.34 15.81 17.09
C TRP A 52 3.19 16.47 17.87
N ASP A 53 3.37 16.74 19.16
CA ASP A 53 2.31 17.15 20.09
C ASP A 53 0.98 16.38 19.90
N GLY A 54 1.10 15.05 19.83
CA GLY A 54 -0.04 14.18 19.52
C GLY A 54 0.37 12.72 19.48
N CYS A 55 -0.61 11.83 19.36
CA CYS A 55 -0.29 10.41 19.18
C CYS A 55 0.24 10.11 17.77
N VAL A 56 1.07 9.08 17.69
CA VAL A 56 1.71 8.60 16.46
C VAL A 56 1.27 7.17 16.18
N LEU A 57 1.34 6.77 14.91
CA LEU A 57 0.92 5.46 14.45
C LEU A 57 1.82 4.34 14.99
N ASP A 58 1.15 3.25 15.30
CA ASP A 58 1.67 1.96 15.73
C ASP A 58 0.93 0.87 14.96
N VAL A 59 1.46 -0.35 15.01
CA VAL A 59 0.78 -1.56 14.58
C VAL A 59 0.53 -2.47 15.78
N ILE A 60 -0.69 -3.00 15.86
CA ILE A 60 -1.09 -3.96 16.89
C ILE A 60 -1.83 -5.13 16.25
N ASP A 61 -1.85 -6.26 16.95
CA ASP A 61 -2.55 -7.47 16.51
C ASP A 61 -4.05 -7.19 16.32
N SER A 62 -4.58 -7.64 15.19
CA SER A 62 -6.01 -7.68 14.88
C SER A 62 -6.24 -8.70 13.77
N ALA A 63 -6.71 -9.89 14.14
CA ALA A 63 -6.75 -11.06 13.25
C ALA A 63 -7.51 -10.83 11.93
N ASP A 64 -8.54 -10.00 11.96
CA ASP A 64 -9.42 -9.73 10.82
C ASP A 64 -9.05 -8.46 10.03
N ASP A 65 -8.02 -7.73 10.47
CA ASP A 65 -7.56 -6.52 9.82
C ASP A 65 -6.23 -6.72 9.07
N TYR A 66 -5.83 -5.66 8.38
CA TYR A 66 -4.55 -5.59 7.70
C TYR A 66 -4.00 -4.17 7.69
N VAL A 67 -2.67 -4.07 7.56
CA VAL A 67 -1.96 -2.80 7.39
C VAL A 67 -1.34 -2.74 6.00
N LEU A 68 -1.61 -1.65 5.28
CA LEU A 68 -0.85 -1.30 4.09
C LEU A 68 0.31 -0.39 4.48
N GLY A 69 1.45 -0.63 3.84
CA GLY A 69 2.65 0.16 4.04
C GLY A 69 3.52 0.16 2.79
N VAL A 70 4.50 1.06 2.76
CA VAL A 70 5.50 1.10 1.69
C VAL A 70 6.66 0.20 2.08
N VAL A 71 7.00 -0.73 1.20
CA VAL A 71 8.21 -1.55 1.34
C VAL A 71 9.35 -0.84 0.63
N TYR A 72 10.34 -0.41 1.41
CA TYR A 72 11.58 0.17 0.90
C TYR A 72 12.69 -0.87 0.92
N ASP A 73 13.53 -0.89 -0.10
CA ASP A 73 14.83 -1.55 -0.08
C ASP A 73 15.91 -0.49 0.11
N ILE A 74 16.66 -0.57 1.21
CA ILE A 74 17.56 0.47 1.69
C ILE A 74 18.95 -0.09 2.01
N PRO A 75 20.02 0.72 1.92
CA PRO A 75 21.33 0.38 2.44
C PRO A 75 21.27 0.16 3.95
N GLU A 76 22.10 -0.71 4.48
CA GLU A 76 22.13 -1.02 5.91
C GLU A 76 22.54 0.20 6.76
N GLU A 77 23.34 1.10 6.19
CA GLU A 77 23.81 2.33 6.80
C GLU A 77 22.64 3.27 7.16
N ALA A 78 21.57 3.24 6.35
CA ALA A 78 20.34 4.02 6.57
C ALA A 78 19.58 3.61 7.84
N VAL A 79 19.76 2.37 8.30
CA VAL A 79 19.04 1.83 9.46
C VAL A 79 19.33 2.66 10.71
N SER A 80 20.57 3.14 10.87
CA SER A 80 20.94 4.00 11.99
C SER A 80 20.22 5.35 12.01
N ALA A 81 19.89 5.90 10.83
CA ALA A 81 19.09 7.12 10.73
C ALA A 81 17.62 6.86 11.06
N LEU A 82 17.08 5.69 10.67
CA LEU A 82 15.73 5.27 11.04
C LEU A 82 15.62 5.01 12.55
N ASP A 83 16.58 4.32 13.16
CA ASP A 83 16.60 4.09 14.61
C ASP A 83 16.56 5.41 15.38
N ARG A 84 17.34 6.41 14.95
CA ARG A 84 17.33 7.75 15.54
C ARG A 84 15.98 8.46 15.36
N ARG A 85 15.37 8.38 14.17
CA ARG A 85 14.05 8.97 13.90
C ARG A 85 12.96 8.38 14.78
N GLU A 86 12.94 7.05 14.89
CA GLU A 86 11.92 6.32 15.65
C GLU A 86 12.21 6.31 17.16
N GLY A 87 13.34 6.88 17.59
CA GLY A 87 13.77 6.88 18.99
C GLY A 87 14.02 5.45 19.52
N ALA A 88 14.48 4.56 18.66
CA ALA A 88 14.73 3.18 18.98
C ALA A 88 15.96 3.03 19.91
N PRO A 89 15.93 2.08 20.87
CA PRO A 89 14.85 1.13 21.14
C PRO A 89 13.83 1.63 22.20
N HIS A 90 13.83 2.91 22.58
CA HIS A 90 13.05 3.40 23.73
C HIS A 90 11.61 3.79 23.38
N CYS A 91 11.40 4.44 22.24
CA CYS A 91 10.09 4.89 21.80
C CYS A 91 9.41 3.82 20.95
N TYR A 92 10.18 3.28 20.00
CA TYR A 92 9.83 2.14 19.18
C TYR A 92 10.92 1.08 19.28
N ARG A 93 10.57 -0.18 19.14
CA ARG A 93 11.51 -1.29 18.95
C ARG A 93 11.57 -1.63 17.47
N ARG A 94 12.77 -1.85 16.94
CA ARG A 94 12.93 -2.46 15.63
C ARG A 94 12.66 -3.96 15.74
N GLU A 95 11.79 -4.47 14.89
CA GLU A 95 11.45 -5.89 14.81
C GLU A 95 11.70 -6.41 13.40
N ASP A 96 12.45 -7.50 13.31
CA ASP A 96 12.77 -8.21 12.06
C ASP A 96 11.82 -9.40 11.86
N GLY A 97 11.69 -9.86 10.61
CA GLY A 97 10.98 -11.11 10.29
C GLY A 97 9.47 -10.96 10.07
N PHE A 98 8.97 -9.73 9.92
CA PHE A 98 7.61 -9.50 9.46
C PHE A 98 7.45 -10.04 8.03
N LYS A 99 6.44 -10.86 7.81
CA LYS A 99 6.08 -11.40 6.49
C LYS A 99 5.04 -10.50 5.85
N ILE A 100 5.43 -9.85 4.76
CA ILE A 100 4.58 -8.93 4.01
C ILE A 100 4.22 -9.54 2.67
N GLU A 101 2.92 -9.50 2.33
CA GLU A 101 2.47 -9.75 0.96
C GLU A 101 2.87 -8.57 0.07
N LEU A 102 3.70 -8.83 -0.93
CA LEU A 102 4.11 -7.86 -1.94
C LEU A 102 3.77 -8.43 -3.33
N GLY A 103 2.62 -8.03 -3.87
CA GLY A 103 2.01 -8.77 -4.98
C GLY A 103 1.71 -10.20 -4.54
N PHE A 104 2.06 -11.20 -5.37
CA PHE A 104 1.87 -12.62 -5.04
C PHE A 104 3.06 -13.26 -4.31
N GLU A 105 4.03 -12.46 -3.86
CA GLU A 105 5.19 -12.90 -3.10
C GLU A 105 5.07 -12.57 -1.60
N GLN A 106 5.77 -13.33 -0.78
CA GLN A 106 5.97 -13.06 0.64
C GLN A 106 7.40 -12.60 0.85
N VAL A 107 7.57 -11.41 1.43
CA VAL A 107 8.90 -10.83 1.69
C VAL A 107 9.12 -10.63 3.19
N ASP A 108 10.32 -10.98 3.65
CA ASP A 108 10.80 -10.62 4.98
C ASP A 108 11.19 -9.15 5.00
N VAL A 109 10.70 -8.44 6.02
CA VAL A 109 11.03 -7.03 6.28
C VAL A 109 11.33 -6.85 7.76
N PHE A 110 11.93 -5.72 8.07
CA PHE A 110 11.87 -5.16 9.42
C PHE A 110 10.91 -3.97 9.47
N THR A 111 10.38 -3.71 10.65
CA THR A 111 9.57 -2.52 10.93
C THR A 111 9.83 -2.03 12.36
N TYR A 112 9.13 -0.99 12.77
CA TYR A 112 9.19 -0.46 14.13
C TYR A 112 7.83 -0.63 14.80
N THR A 113 7.80 -1.01 16.07
CA THR A 113 6.56 -1.12 16.87
C THR A 113 6.72 -0.33 18.16
N VAL A 114 5.65 0.27 18.69
CA VAL A 114 5.72 0.98 19.98
C VAL A 114 6.07 -0.02 21.09
N VAL A 115 7.03 0.37 21.95
CA VAL A 115 7.47 -0.44 23.11
C VAL A 115 6.41 -0.47 24.21
N ASP A 116 6.09 0.71 24.75
CA ASP A 116 5.11 0.86 25.82
C ASP A 116 3.79 1.36 25.23
N LYS A 117 2.98 0.41 24.73
CA LYS A 117 1.70 0.70 24.08
C LYS A 117 0.68 1.17 25.12
N ALA A 118 0.14 2.38 24.95
CA ALA A 118 -0.97 2.86 25.77
C ALA A 118 -2.21 1.99 25.56
N LEU A 119 -2.93 1.69 26.65
CA LEU A 119 -4.17 0.91 26.61
C LEU A 119 -5.30 1.63 25.87
N LYS A 120 -5.24 2.96 25.82
CA LYS A 120 -6.23 3.81 25.15
C LYS A 120 -5.56 4.62 24.06
N GLU A 121 -6.20 4.62 22.89
CA GLU A 121 -5.79 5.43 21.75
C GLU A 121 -6.26 6.89 21.93
N PHE A 122 -5.43 7.83 21.48
CA PHE A 122 -5.76 9.24 21.43
C PHE A 122 -5.46 9.79 20.05
N LYS A 123 -6.13 10.88 19.67
CA LYS A 123 -5.95 11.47 18.34
C LYS A 123 -4.50 11.91 18.08
N PRO A 124 -4.03 11.83 16.83
CA PRO A 124 -2.81 12.51 16.42
C PRO A 124 -3.00 14.03 16.40
N SER A 125 -1.90 14.76 16.26
CA SER A 125 -1.95 16.17 15.88
C SER A 125 -2.37 16.31 14.41
N ALA A 126 -2.87 17.49 14.05
CA ALA A 126 -3.25 17.79 12.66
C ALA A 126 -2.05 17.66 11.71
N ASP A 127 -0.86 18.10 12.14
CA ASP A 127 0.36 18.05 11.33
C ASP A 127 0.81 16.60 11.08
N TYR A 128 0.79 15.75 12.11
CA TYR A 128 1.13 14.34 11.95
C TYR A 128 0.12 13.63 11.04
N PHE A 129 -1.18 13.86 11.27
CA PHE A 129 -2.24 13.31 10.41
C PHE A 129 -2.02 13.71 8.95
N ASN A 130 -1.81 15.01 8.68
CA ASN A 130 -1.63 15.53 7.32
C ASN A 130 -0.39 14.94 6.64
N LEU A 131 0.70 14.74 7.38
CA LEU A 131 1.91 14.12 6.86
C LEU A 131 1.65 12.68 6.39
N VAL A 132 1.01 11.88 7.24
CA VAL A 132 0.67 10.48 6.94
C VAL A 132 -0.34 10.42 5.79
N TYR A 133 -1.40 11.23 5.86
CA TYR A 133 -2.44 11.31 4.83
C TYR A 133 -1.86 11.60 3.45
N ARG A 134 -0.97 12.60 3.34
CA ARG A 134 -0.28 12.93 2.07
C ARG A 134 0.57 11.79 1.54
N GLY A 135 1.15 10.96 2.42
CA GLY A 135 1.87 9.76 2.00
C GLY A 135 0.95 8.67 1.44
N MET A 136 -0.27 8.55 1.98
CA MET A 136 -1.18 7.44 1.68
C MET A 136 -2.15 7.74 0.53
N VAL A 137 -2.67 8.97 0.41
CA VAL A 137 -3.85 9.31 -0.41
C VAL A 137 -3.75 8.93 -1.89
N HIS A 138 -2.56 9.06 -2.50
CA HIS A 138 -2.33 8.71 -3.90
C HIS A 138 -1.58 7.38 -4.09
N ARG A 139 -1.29 6.65 -3.01
CA ARG A 139 -0.54 5.38 -3.05
C ARG A 139 -1.39 4.18 -2.66
N PHE A 140 -2.33 4.35 -1.73
CA PHE A 140 -3.19 3.29 -1.22
C PHE A 140 -4.62 3.43 -1.75
N PRO A 141 -5.45 2.37 -1.67
CA PRO A 141 -6.85 2.44 -2.04
C PRO A 141 -7.59 3.47 -1.16
N ALA A 142 -8.46 4.30 -1.77
CA ALA A 142 -9.20 5.32 -1.03
C ALA A 142 -10.03 4.73 0.12
N GLU A 143 -10.62 3.55 -0.10
CA GLU A 143 -11.35 2.79 0.93
C GLU A 143 -10.47 2.49 2.16
N TYR A 144 -9.20 2.15 1.96
CA TYR A 144 -8.27 1.82 3.03
C TYR A 144 -7.94 3.08 3.84
N VAL A 145 -7.59 4.17 3.16
CA VAL A 145 -7.25 5.44 3.81
C VAL A 145 -8.46 6.01 4.55
N ASN A 146 -9.66 5.89 3.97
CA ASN A 146 -10.91 6.27 4.62
C ASN A 146 -11.12 5.47 5.92
N LYS A 147 -11.13 4.13 5.83
CA LYS A 147 -11.41 3.27 6.99
C LYS A 147 -10.35 3.39 8.09
N TYR A 148 -9.08 3.18 7.76
CA TYR A 148 -8.03 2.95 8.77
C TYR A 148 -7.30 4.21 9.22
N LEU A 149 -7.41 5.32 8.50
CA LEU A 149 -6.81 6.60 8.89
C LEU A 149 -7.87 7.66 9.19
N ILE A 150 -8.73 8.01 8.22
CA ILE A 150 -9.66 9.14 8.35
C ILE A 150 -10.75 8.84 9.38
N ASP A 151 -11.49 7.75 9.19
CA ASP A 151 -12.63 7.38 10.03
C ASP A 151 -12.12 7.04 11.44
N HIS A 152 -11.02 6.29 11.56
CA HIS A 152 -10.37 6.03 12.84
C HIS A 152 -9.93 7.31 13.58
N CYS A 153 -9.31 8.28 12.90
CA CYS A 153 -8.96 9.56 13.53
C CYS A 153 -10.19 10.38 13.91
N ASN A 154 -11.27 10.30 13.14
CA ASN A 154 -12.53 10.97 13.43
C ASN A 154 -13.20 10.37 14.67
N ASP A 155 -13.15 9.06 14.86
CA ASP A 155 -13.61 8.37 16.07
C ASP A 155 -12.83 8.83 17.32
N LEU A 156 -11.57 9.22 17.15
CA LEU A 156 -10.72 9.81 18.19
C LEU A 156 -10.96 11.33 18.39
N GLY A 157 -11.91 11.93 17.67
CA GLY A 157 -12.33 13.32 17.82
C GLY A 157 -11.75 14.31 16.82
N MET A 158 -11.20 13.84 15.69
CA MET A 158 -10.91 14.70 14.53
C MET A 158 -12.15 14.91 13.64
N ARG A 159 -12.05 15.79 12.64
CA ARG A 159 -13.14 16.10 11.68
C ARG A 159 -12.58 16.22 10.26
N ASN A 160 -12.06 15.12 9.75
CA ASN A 160 -11.49 15.02 8.42
C ASN A 160 -12.55 14.53 7.42
N LYS A 161 -12.51 15.06 6.19
CA LYS A 161 -13.39 14.61 5.10
C LYS A 161 -12.84 13.32 4.49
N ARG A 162 -13.74 12.39 4.18
CA ARG A 162 -13.41 11.18 3.41
C ARG A 162 -12.97 11.55 2.00
N ILE A 163 -12.06 10.75 1.45
CA ILE A 163 -11.70 10.77 0.03
C ILE A 163 -12.92 10.27 -0.74
N PRO A 164 -13.40 10.99 -1.77
CA PRO A 164 -14.48 10.52 -2.63
C PRO A 164 -14.13 9.19 -3.29
N GLU A 165 -15.12 8.31 -3.43
CA GLU A 165 -14.96 7.09 -4.20
C GLU A 165 -14.98 7.43 -5.69
N THR A 166 -13.97 6.94 -6.42
CA THR A 166 -13.96 7.02 -7.88
C THR A 166 -15.08 6.15 -8.43
N ASN A 167 -15.96 6.73 -9.24
CA ASN A 167 -16.93 5.98 -10.01
C ASN A 167 -16.45 5.90 -11.46
N LEU A 168 -16.57 4.72 -12.07
CA LEU A 168 -16.44 4.64 -13.53
C LEU A 168 -17.56 5.47 -14.17
N TYR A 169 -17.27 6.12 -15.30
CA TYR A 169 -18.24 6.84 -16.14
C TYR A 169 -19.48 5.97 -16.43
N HIS A 170 -20.60 6.61 -16.80
CA HIS A 170 -21.97 6.05 -16.99
C HIS A 170 -22.11 4.52 -17.10
N ASP A 171 -23.09 3.95 -16.40
CA ASP A 171 -23.50 2.53 -16.49
C ASP A 171 -22.47 1.50 -15.95
N ASN A 172 -21.75 1.86 -14.88
CA ASN A 172 -20.78 1.02 -14.13
C ASN A 172 -21.33 -0.35 -13.64
N GLY A 173 -22.66 -0.53 -13.66
CA GLY A 173 -23.35 -1.78 -13.31
C GLY A 173 -23.68 -2.69 -14.50
N SER A 174 -23.59 -2.20 -15.74
CA SER A 174 -23.92 -2.98 -16.93
C SER A 174 -22.85 -4.02 -17.21
N THR A 175 -23.20 -5.27 -16.92
CA THR A 175 -22.38 -6.47 -17.19
C THR A 175 -22.79 -7.15 -18.51
N GLY A 176 -23.52 -6.41 -19.36
CA GLY A 176 -24.22 -7.00 -20.50
C GLY A 176 -23.36 -7.37 -21.69
N SER A 177 -22.13 -6.83 -21.80
CA SER A 177 -21.29 -7.03 -22.99
C SER A 177 -20.75 -8.47 -23.07
N HIS A 178 -20.56 -8.96 -24.30
CA HIS A 178 -19.94 -10.27 -24.54
C HIS A 178 -18.56 -10.36 -23.89
N PHE A 179 -17.75 -9.30 -23.98
CA PHE A 179 -16.44 -9.25 -23.34
C PHE A 179 -16.49 -9.55 -21.83
N ILE A 180 -17.41 -8.91 -21.09
CA ILE A 180 -17.52 -9.08 -19.64
C ILE A 180 -17.96 -10.50 -19.30
N LYS A 181 -18.93 -11.03 -20.06
CA LYS A 181 -19.46 -12.38 -19.85
C LYS A 181 -18.42 -13.46 -20.15
N ASP A 182 -17.64 -13.27 -21.19
CA ASP A 182 -16.65 -14.25 -21.66
C ASP A 182 -15.34 -14.16 -20.86
N ASN A 183 -15.06 -13.02 -20.21
CA ASN A 183 -13.79 -12.76 -19.51
C ASN A 183 -13.98 -12.14 -18.11
N PRO A 184 -14.77 -12.74 -17.21
CA PRO A 184 -15.17 -12.10 -15.95
C PRO A 184 -13.99 -11.80 -15.02
N GLU A 185 -12.99 -12.69 -14.93
CA GLU A 185 -11.81 -12.48 -14.06
C GLU A 185 -10.90 -11.37 -14.58
N PHE A 186 -10.74 -11.30 -15.91
CA PHE A 186 -9.95 -10.24 -16.53
C PHE A 186 -10.64 -8.89 -16.42
N TYR A 187 -11.96 -8.85 -16.67
CA TYR A 187 -12.76 -7.65 -16.49
C TYR A 187 -12.72 -7.14 -15.04
N TYR A 188 -12.82 -8.04 -14.05
CA TYR A 188 -12.74 -7.65 -12.65
C TYR A 188 -11.40 -6.96 -12.33
N LEU A 189 -10.28 -7.52 -12.81
CA LEU A 189 -8.96 -6.91 -12.65
C LEU A 189 -8.89 -5.52 -13.32
N ILE A 190 -9.35 -5.41 -14.58
CA ILE A 190 -9.40 -4.12 -15.29
C ILE A 190 -10.25 -3.10 -14.53
N LYS A 191 -11.41 -3.53 -14.00
CA LYS A 191 -12.30 -2.68 -13.22
C LYS A 191 -11.59 -2.17 -11.95
N GLN A 192 -10.90 -3.03 -11.21
CA GLN A 192 -10.10 -2.61 -10.05
C GLN A 192 -8.98 -1.61 -10.44
N MET A 193 -8.28 -1.87 -11.55
CA MET A 193 -7.27 -0.95 -12.07
C MET A 193 -7.86 0.41 -12.44
N ALA A 194 -8.98 0.43 -13.17
CA ALA A 194 -9.65 1.65 -13.58
C ALA A 194 -10.17 2.46 -12.38
N LEU A 195 -10.73 1.80 -11.36
CA LEU A 195 -11.17 2.45 -10.13
C LEU A 195 -9.99 3.00 -9.32
N PHE A 196 -8.88 2.26 -9.26
CA PHE A 196 -7.69 2.67 -8.50
C PHE A 196 -6.96 3.83 -9.14
N PHE A 197 -6.71 3.79 -10.45
CA PHE A 197 -6.02 4.88 -11.16
C PHE A 197 -6.95 6.09 -11.32
N GLY A 198 -8.25 5.85 -11.58
CA GLY A 198 -9.24 6.89 -11.81
C GLY A 198 -8.81 7.92 -12.85
N ASP A 199 -9.41 9.11 -12.79
CA ASP A 199 -8.96 10.28 -13.54
C ASP A 199 -7.88 11.09 -12.76
N ASP A 200 -7.17 10.45 -11.82
CA ASP A 200 -6.22 11.10 -10.91
C ASP A 200 -4.78 10.86 -11.37
N ASN A 201 -4.25 11.82 -12.13
CA ASN A 201 -2.85 11.79 -12.57
C ASN A 201 -1.86 11.68 -11.41
N ASN A 202 -2.19 12.22 -10.22
CA ASN A 202 -1.28 12.16 -9.08
C ASN A 202 -1.08 10.72 -8.62
N ARG A 203 -2.10 9.86 -8.71
CA ARG A 203 -1.96 8.43 -8.40
C ARG A 203 -0.98 7.76 -9.36
N VAL A 204 -1.18 7.95 -10.66
CA VAL A 204 -0.31 7.37 -11.69
C VAL A 204 1.14 7.84 -11.51
N GLU A 205 1.36 9.13 -11.24
CA GLU A 205 2.67 9.71 -10.96
C GLU A 205 3.30 9.17 -9.66
N THR A 206 2.46 8.88 -8.65
CA THR A 206 2.89 8.40 -7.33
C THR A 206 3.29 6.93 -7.33
N VAL A 207 2.52 6.07 -8.00
CA VAL A 207 2.73 4.60 -7.99
C VAL A 207 3.55 4.10 -9.18
N GLN A 208 3.63 4.89 -10.25
CA GLN A 208 4.43 4.65 -11.44
C GLN A 208 4.24 3.24 -12.04
N PRO A 209 3.08 2.97 -12.69
CA PRO A 209 2.85 1.69 -13.36
C PRO A 209 3.98 1.34 -14.33
N THR A 210 4.42 0.08 -14.33
CA THR A 210 5.59 -0.31 -15.12
C THR A 210 5.24 -0.50 -16.60
N SER A 211 6.22 -0.33 -17.49
CA SER A 211 6.03 -0.65 -18.91
C SER A 211 5.62 -2.11 -19.13
N GLU A 212 6.04 -3.00 -18.23
CA GLU A 212 5.64 -4.41 -18.25
C GLU A 212 4.15 -4.59 -17.93
N MET A 213 3.61 -3.87 -16.93
CA MET A 213 2.16 -3.88 -16.66
C MET A 213 1.36 -3.43 -17.87
N PHE A 214 1.78 -2.35 -18.54
CA PHE A 214 1.13 -1.88 -19.76
C PHE A 214 1.20 -2.95 -20.87
N ARG A 215 2.38 -3.55 -21.08
CA ARG A 215 2.57 -4.63 -22.06
C ARG A 215 1.66 -5.82 -21.79
N LEU A 216 1.52 -6.23 -20.52
CA LEU A 216 0.67 -7.35 -20.12
C LEU A 216 -0.82 -7.02 -20.31
N LEU A 217 -1.24 -5.82 -19.90
CA LEU A 217 -2.61 -5.34 -20.10
C LEU A 217 -2.99 -5.33 -21.59
N VAL A 218 -2.14 -4.77 -22.46
CA VAL A 218 -2.38 -4.74 -23.91
C VAL A 218 -2.50 -6.16 -24.47
N LYS A 219 -1.60 -7.07 -24.09
CA LYS A 219 -1.66 -8.46 -24.57
C LYS A 219 -2.93 -9.17 -24.12
N CYS A 220 -3.29 -9.09 -22.84
CA CYS A 220 -4.51 -9.74 -22.35
C CYS A 220 -5.76 -9.17 -23.01
N THR A 221 -5.83 -7.85 -23.20
CA THR A 221 -6.94 -7.18 -23.89
C THR A 221 -7.05 -7.58 -25.36
N GLU A 222 -5.93 -7.67 -26.08
CA GLU A 222 -5.91 -8.10 -27.48
C GLU A 222 -6.42 -9.54 -27.64
N ILE A 223 -5.93 -10.46 -26.79
CA ILE A 223 -6.36 -11.86 -26.81
C ILE A 223 -7.85 -11.98 -26.47
N ALA A 224 -8.31 -11.22 -25.47
CA ALA A 224 -9.73 -11.18 -25.09
C ALA A 224 -10.62 -10.60 -26.20
N ALA A 225 -10.13 -9.59 -26.94
CA ALA A 225 -10.85 -8.98 -28.06
C ALA A 225 -11.05 -9.96 -29.24
N ARG A 226 -10.16 -10.96 -29.37
CA ARG A 226 -10.31 -12.08 -30.32
C ARG A 226 -11.14 -13.24 -29.78
N CYS A 227 -11.66 -13.13 -28.55
CA CYS A 227 -12.34 -14.21 -27.84
C CYS A 227 -11.46 -15.47 -27.66
N GLU A 228 -10.14 -15.28 -27.53
CA GLU A 228 -9.16 -16.37 -27.39
C GLU A 228 -8.54 -16.43 -25.97
N LEU A 229 -9.03 -15.63 -25.02
CA LEU A 229 -8.46 -15.56 -23.68
C LEU A 229 -8.88 -16.78 -22.87
N ASP A 230 -8.14 -17.87 -23.04
CA ASP A 230 -8.36 -19.12 -22.34
C ASP A 230 -7.45 -19.26 -21.10
N PHE A 231 -8.02 -19.05 -19.91
CA PHE A 231 -7.31 -19.28 -18.65
C PHE A 231 -7.10 -20.77 -18.32
N GLY A 232 -7.70 -21.70 -19.06
CA GLY A 232 -7.32 -23.12 -19.07
C GLY A 232 -5.87 -23.32 -19.54
N HIS A 233 -5.39 -22.44 -20.42
CA HIS A 233 -4.02 -22.49 -20.93
C HIS A 233 -3.01 -21.76 -20.01
N ARG A 234 -1.80 -22.33 -19.90
CA ARG A 234 -0.73 -21.81 -19.01
C ARG A 234 -0.28 -20.39 -19.36
N ILE A 235 -0.25 -20.04 -20.65
CA ILE A 235 0.26 -18.74 -21.11
C ILE A 235 -0.69 -17.58 -20.73
N PRO A 236 -1.98 -17.54 -21.15
CA PRO A 236 -2.90 -16.48 -20.73
C PRO A 236 -3.02 -16.34 -19.21
N ARG A 237 -3.05 -17.48 -18.49
CA ARG A 237 -3.07 -17.49 -17.04
C ARG A 237 -1.82 -16.88 -16.42
N GLY A 238 -0.65 -17.19 -16.96
CA GLY A 238 0.62 -16.59 -16.54
C GLY A 238 0.64 -15.09 -16.75
N LEU A 239 0.19 -14.62 -17.93
CA LEU A 239 0.08 -13.18 -18.24
C LEU A 239 -0.86 -12.46 -17.25
N TYR A 240 -2.04 -13.03 -16.99
CA TYR A 240 -2.98 -12.51 -16.00
C TYR A 240 -2.35 -12.43 -14.60
N ASN A 241 -1.77 -13.54 -14.12
CA ASN A 241 -1.20 -13.59 -12.77
C ASN A 241 -0.03 -12.61 -12.59
N CYS A 242 0.81 -12.42 -13.62
CA CYS A 242 1.85 -11.39 -13.60
C CYS A 242 1.24 -9.99 -13.52
N LEU A 243 0.22 -9.67 -14.34
CA LEU A 243 -0.45 -8.37 -14.32
C LEU A 243 -1.13 -8.11 -12.96
N ALA A 244 -1.85 -9.10 -12.44
CA ALA A 244 -2.57 -9.03 -11.17
C ALA A 244 -1.61 -8.86 -9.98
N SER A 245 -0.48 -9.58 -9.99
CA SER A 245 0.57 -9.47 -8.98
C SER A 245 1.21 -8.09 -8.99
N GLU A 246 1.58 -7.60 -10.18
CA GLU A 246 2.20 -6.28 -10.34
C GLU A 246 1.25 -5.15 -9.93
N PHE A 247 -0.02 -5.22 -10.34
CA PHE A 247 -1.03 -4.26 -9.92
C PHE A 247 -1.23 -4.25 -8.41
N GLN A 248 -1.35 -5.43 -7.78
CA GLN A 248 -1.43 -5.53 -6.32
C GLN A 248 -0.17 -4.95 -5.66
N ARG A 249 1.02 -5.25 -6.19
CA ARG A 249 2.30 -4.76 -5.68
C ARG A 249 2.39 -3.24 -5.65
N ILE A 250 1.89 -2.52 -6.67
CA ILE A 250 2.01 -1.06 -6.71
C ILE A 250 0.85 -0.31 -6.03
N SER A 251 -0.30 -0.96 -5.88
CA SER A 251 -1.53 -0.31 -5.39
C SER A 251 -1.95 -0.74 -3.99
N GLY A 252 -1.52 -1.92 -3.53
CA GLY A 252 -2.04 -2.57 -2.32
C GLY A 252 -3.46 -3.13 -2.46
N VAL A 253 -4.10 -3.00 -3.63
CA VAL A 253 -5.41 -3.60 -3.92
C VAL A 253 -5.24 -5.11 -4.02
N LYS A 254 -5.98 -5.88 -3.21
CA LYS A 254 -5.95 -7.34 -3.28
C LYS A 254 -6.54 -7.82 -4.60
N THR A 255 -5.78 -8.60 -5.35
CA THR A 255 -6.21 -9.19 -6.63
C THR A 255 -6.37 -10.70 -6.51
N ALA A 256 -7.18 -11.27 -7.40
CA ALA A 256 -7.33 -12.71 -7.49
C ALA A 256 -6.10 -13.32 -8.17
N ARG A 257 -5.62 -14.46 -7.63
CA ARG A 257 -4.61 -15.30 -8.28
C ARG A 257 -5.30 -16.51 -8.89
N LEU A 258 -5.13 -16.71 -10.20
CA LEU A 258 -5.61 -17.92 -10.86
C LEU A 258 -4.72 -19.10 -10.47
N PRO A 259 -5.28 -20.27 -10.13
CA PRO A 259 -4.52 -21.42 -9.65
C PRO A 259 -3.56 -21.94 -10.72
N VAL A 260 -2.37 -22.40 -10.31
CA VAL A 260 -1.46 -23.09 -11.22
C VAL A 260 -2.04 -24.48 -11.52
N ALA A 261 -2.06 -24.88 -12.80
CA ALA A 261 -2.52 -26.20 -13.24
C ALA A 261 -1.46 -27.27 -12.93
#